data_AF-A0A9P4LFP9-F1
#
_entry.id   AF-A0A9P4LFP9-F1
#
_cell.length_a   1.000
_cell.length_b   1.000
_cell.length_c   1.000
_cell.angle_alpha   90.00
_cell.angle_beta   90.00
_cell.angle_gamma   90.00
#
_symmetry.space_group_name_H-M   'P 1'
#
loop_
_entity.id
_entity.type
_entity.pdbx_description
1 polymer ?
#
loop_
_entity_poly.entity_id
_entity_poly.type
_entity_poly.pdbx_seq_one_letter_code
_entity_poly.pdbx_strand_id
1 'polypeptide(L)'
;QPFEGGLVHFLAALGVNPDMLRLRTAPEYSSLLGSLVYGVRVLAAEAFLPSEQRDKQGAAETRMLLQQRSCHLVDGSHRLMSVML
;
A
#
# COMPACT_ATOMS: atom_id res chain seq x y z
N GLN A 1 -22.16 -14.05 9.77
CA GLN A 1 -21.96 -12.60 10.01
C GLN A 1 -21.27 -12.02 8.79
N PRO A 2 -21.66 -10.84 8.28
CA PRO A 2 -20.85 -10.15 7.29
C PRO A 2 -19.48 -9.83 7.92
N PHE A 3 -18.41 -9.89 7.13
CA PHE A 3 -17.08 -9.48 7.60
C PHE A 3 -17.15 -8.02 8.07
N GLU A 4 -16.55 -7.70 9.22
CA GLU A 4 -16.65 -6.38 9.85
C GLU A 4 -16.02 -5.22 9.05
N GLY A 5 -15.38 -5.49 7.91
CA GLY A 5 -14.87 -4.46 7.02
C GLY A 5 -14.72 -4.92 5.58
N GLY A 6 -15.08 -4.04 4.64
CA GLY A 6 -14.96 -4.30 3.20
C GLY A 6 -13.53 -4.65 2.77
N LEU A 7 -12.51 -4.12 3.44
CA LEU A 7 -11.11 -4.47 3.20
C LEU A 7 -10.81 -5.93 3.58
N VAL A 8 -11.29 -6.39 4.74
CA VAL A 8 -11.10 -7.79 5.18
C VAL A 8 -11.77 -8.73 4.19
N HIS A 9 -12.98 -8.37 3.73
CA HIS A 9 -13.70 -9.14 2.73
C HIS A 9 -12.94 -9.18 1.39
N PHE A 10 -12.44 -8.05 0.92
CA PHE A 10 -11.65 -7.95 -0.31
C PHE A 10 -10.38 -8.81 -0.24
N LEU A 11 -9.63 -8.75 0.87
CA LEU A 11 -8.43 -9.55 1.08
C LEU A 11 -8.75 -11.05 1.12
N ALA A 12 -9.84 -11.43 1.80
CA ALA A 12 -10.30 -12.82 1.81
C ALA A 12 -10.67 -13.32 0.40
N ALA A 13 -11.37 -12.50 -0.39
CA ALA A 13 -11.73 -12.82 -1.77
C ALA A 13 -10.49 -12.94 -2.67
N LEU A 14 -9.46 -12.11 -2.46
CA LEU A 14 -8.19 -12.19 -3.18
C LEU A 14 -7.46 -13.53 -2.94
N GLY A 15 -7.72 -14.15 -1.79
CA GLY A 15 -7.21 -15.48 -1.43
C GLY A 15 -7.83 -16.62 -2.25
N VAL A 16 -8.94 -16.40 -2.95
CA VAL A 16 -9.60 -17.42 -3.76
C VAL A 16 -9.03 -17.38 -5.19
N ASN A 17 -8.66 -18.54 -5.71
CA ASN A 17 -8.34 -18.72 -7.11
C ASN A 17 -9.65 -18.91 -7.91
N PRO A 18 -9.98 -17.98 -8.83
CA PRO A 18 -11.26 -18.02 -9.54
C PRO A 18 -11.38 -19.20 -10.51
N ASP A 19 -10.26 -19.72 -11.02
CA ASP A 19 -10.25 -20.77 -12.04
C ASP A 19 -10.34 -22.17 -11.43
N MET A 20 -9.75 -22.35 -10.24
CA MET A 20 -9.65 -23.66 -9.59
C MET A 20 -10.64 -23.87 -8.43
N LEU A 21 -11.47 -22.87 -8.11
CA LEU A 21 -12.39 -22.88 -6.95
C LEU A 21 -11.68 -23.32 -5.65
N ARG A 22 -10.41 -22.93 -5.50
CA ARG A 22 -9.53 -23.28 -4.37
C ARG A 22 -8.88 -22.04 -3.81
N LEU A 23 -8.42 -22.11 -2.57
CA LEU A 23 -7.55 -21.08 -2.01
C LEU A 23 -6.22 -21.08 -2.76
N ARG A 24 -5.70 -19.89 -3.04
CA ARG A 24 -4.36 -19.68 -3.56
C ARG A 24 -3.34 -20.19 -2.55
N THR A 25 -2.22 -20.68 -3.07
CA THR A 25 -1.07 -21.04 -2.23
C THR A 25 -0.48 -19.78 -1.58
N ALA A 26 0.27 -19.95 -0.48
CA ALA A 26 0.90 -18.83 0.20
C ALA A 26 1.82 -18.00 -0.74
N PRO A 27 2.64 -18.58 -1.64
CA PRO A 27 3.44 -17.80 -2.58
C PRO A 27 2.60 -16.97 -3.57
N GLU A 28 1.53 -17.53 -4.12
CA GLU A 28 0.64 -16.83 -5.06
C GLU A 28 -0.10 -15.68 -4.37
N TYR A 29 -0.65 -15.94 -3.18
CA TYR A 29 -1.38 -14.95 -2.42
C TYR A 29 -0.46 -13.82 -1.91
N SER A 30 0.73 -14.16 -1.39
CA SER A 30 1.70 -13.17 -0.91
C SER A 30 2.21 -12.28 -2.04
N SER A 31 2.40 -12.80 -3.25
CA SER A 31 2.76 -12.01 -4.42
C SER A 31 1.67 -10.97 -4.75
N LEU A 32 0.39 -11.38 -4.82
CA LEU A 32 -0.74 -10.47 -5.07
C LEU A 32 -0.90 -9.44 -3.96
N LEU A 33 -0.78 -9.85 -2.71
CA LEU A 33 -0.84 -8.95 -1.57
C LEU A 33 0.31 -7.93 -1.62
N GLY A 34 1.52 -8.36 -1.97
CA GLY A 34 2.66 -7.49 -2.19
C GLY A 34 2.39 -6.43 -3.27
N SER A 35 1.83 -6.84 -4.41
CA SER A 35 1.42 -5.92 -5.48
C SER A 35 0.34 -4.93 -5.04
N LEU A 36 -0.67 -5.39 -4.29
CA LEU A 36 -1.73 -4.54 -3.74
C LEU A 36 -1.14 -3.48 -2.80
N VAL A 37 -0.30 -3.90 -1.85
CA VAL A 37 0.34 -3.00 -0.89
C VAL A 37 1.24 -1.99 -1.61
N TYR A 38 1.99 -2.43 -2.64
CA TYR A 38 2.79 -1.51 -3.45
C TYR A 38 1.92 -0.50 -4.21
N GLY A 39 0.82 -0.93 -4.82
CA GLY A 39 -0.13 -0.04 -5.51
C GLY A 39 -0.73 1.01 -4.58
N VAL A 40 -1.19 0.61 -3.39
CA VAL A 40 -1.70 1.53 -2.37
C VAL A 40 -0.64 2.57 -1.98
N ARG A 41 0.63 2.19 -1.88
CA ARG A 41 1.72 3.13 -1.58
C ARG A 41 1.94 4.14 -2.69
N VAL A 42 1.88 3.72 -3.96
CA VAL A 42 2.01 4.63 -5.11
C VAL A 42 0.85 5.62 -5.12
N LEU A 43 -0.38 5.15 -4.91
CA LEU A 43 -1.56 6.02 -4.82
C LEU A 43 -1.47 7.01 -3.66
N ALA A 44 -1.01 6.57 -2.49
CA ALA A 44 -0.79 7.45 -1.35
C ALA A 44 0.29 8.49 -1.67
N ALA A 45 1.41 8.08 -2.27
CA ALA A 45 2.47 9.01 -2.67
C ALA A 45 1.95 10.06 -3.65
N GLU A 46 1.17 9.67 -4.65
CA GLU A 46 0.56 10.63 -5.59
C GLU A 46 -0.46 11.55 -4.90
N ALA A 47 -1.25 11.04 -3.95
CA ALA A 47 -2.21 11.86 -3.21
C ALA A 47 -1.55 12.92 -2.31
N PHE A 48 -0.40 12.59 -1.72
CA PHE A 48 0.33 13.50 -0.81
C PHE A 48 1.39 14.35 -1.53
N LEU A 49 1.97 13.84 -2.61
CA LEU A 49 2.97 14.50 -3.44
C LEU A 49 2.59 14.33 -4.92
N PRO A 50 1.58 15.09 -5.39
CA PRO A 50 1.12 15.00 -6.77
C PRO A 50 2.24 15.25 -7.75
N SER A 51 2.42 14.35 -8.71
CA SER A 51 3.44 14.48 -9.75
C SER A 51 3.31 15.76 -10.55
N GLU A 52 2.09 16.23 -10.80
CA GLU A 52 1.75 17.48 -11.49
C GLU A 52 2.26 18.75 -10.77
N GLN A 53 2.55 18.65 -9.47
CA GLN A 53 2.97 19.78 -8.65
C GLN A 53 4.44 19.71 -8.23
N ARG A 54 5.24 18.78 -8.81
CA ARG A 54 6.64 18.58 -8.43
C ARG A 54 7.49 19.85 -8.44
N ASP A 55 7.29 20.72 -9.42
CA ASP A 55 8.05 21.97 -9.53
C ASP A 55 7.73 22.98 -8.41
N LYS A 56 6.58 22.79 -7.73
CA LYS A 56 6.11 23.63 -6.62
C LYS A 56 6.33 22.95 -5.26
N GLN A 57 6.75 21.69 -5.24
CA GLN A 57 6.99 20.93 -4.03
C GLN A 57 8.37 21.27 -3.44
N GLY A 58 8.43 21.39 -2.12
CA GLY A 58 9.64 21.64 -1.38
C GLY A 58 9.71 20.85 -0.07
N ALA A 59 10.48 21.40 0.87
CA ALA A 59 10.73 20.74 2.14
C ALA A 59 9.48 20.60 3.02
N ALA A 60 8.47 21.45 2.84
CA ALA A 60 7.26 21.44 3.67
C ALA A 60 6.34 20.26 3.33
N GLU A 61 6.10 20.01 2.05
CA GLU A 61 5.28 18.94 1.50
C GLU A 61 5.92 17.58 1.81
N THR A 62 7.25 17.50 1.68
CA THR A 62 8.03 16.32 2.07
C THR A 62 7.88 16.02 3.57
N ARG A 63 7.93 17.03 4.43
CA ARG A 63 7.72 16.86 5.88
C ARG A 63 6.30 16.41 6.19
N MET A 64 5.30 16.95 5.49
CA MET A 64 3.90 16.53 5.66
C MET A 64 3.72 15.05 5.30
N LEU A 65 4.30 14.59 4.19
CA LEU A 65 4.31 13.17 3.83
C LEU A 65 4.95 12.31 4.94
N LEU A 66 6.12 12.72 5.45
CA LEU A 66 6.82 11.98 6.51
C LEU A 66 6.00 11.92 7.80
N GLN A 67 5.30 13.00 8.15
CA GLN A 67 4.41 13.03 9.31
C GLN A 67 3.22 12.08 9.14
N GLN A 68 2.55 12.12 7.98
CA GLN A 68 1.45 11.19 7.66
C GLN A 68 1.92 9.73 7.70
N ARG A 69 3.12 9.45 7.16
CA ARG A 69 3.74 8.12 7.25
C ARG A 69 3.98 7.70 8.69
N SER A 70 4.48 8.59 9.54
CA SER A 70 4.72 8.30 10.97
C SER A 70 3.43 8.02 11.75
N CYS A 71 2.35 8.76 11.46
CA CYS A 71 1.06 8.56 12.12
C CYS A 71 0.34 7.27 11.72
N HIS A 72 0.58 6.76 10.51
CA HIS A 72 -0.20 5.66 9.94
C HIS A 72 0.58 4.37 9.67
N LEU A 73 1.91 4.44 9.58
CA LEU A 73 2.77 3.26 9.48
C LEU A 73 3.42 3.07 10.85
N VAL A 74 2.96 2.06 11.60
CA VAL A 74 3.70 1.53 12.75
C VAL A 74 5.14 1.36 12.32
N ASP A 75 6.09 1.89 13.12
CA ASP A 75 7.54 1.92 12.89
C ASP A 75 8.07 0.59 12.34
N GLY A 76 7.91 0.42 11.03
CA GLY A 76 8.45 -0.65 10.24
C GLY A 76 9.87 -0.26 9.94
N SER A 77 10.69 -0.32 10.98
CA SER A 77 12.13 -0.52 10.87
C SER A 77 12.34 -1.66 9.88
N HIS A 78 12.54 -1.32 8.61
CA HIS A 78 13.22 -2.03 7.52
C HIS A 78 12.85 -1.30 6.22
N ARG A 79 13.66 -0.28 5.93
CA ARG A 79 13.85 0.45 4.66
C ARG A 79 12.93 -0.02 3.52
N LEU A 80 11.87 0.72 3.25
CA LEU A 80 11.05 0.48 2.06
C LEU A 80 11.01 1.61 1.03
N MET A 81 11.66 2.72 1.35
CA MET A 81 12.28 3.58 0.35
C MET A 81 13.72 3.76 0.79
N SER A 82 14.59 2.81 0.41
CA SER A 82 16.02 3.15 0.38
C SER A 82 16.15 4.29 -0.61
N VAL A 83 16.46 5.47 -0.09
CA VAL A 83 16.92 6.69 -0.79
C VAL A 83 16.57 6.68 -2.28
N MET A 84 15.51 7.39 -2.67
CA MET A 84 15.49 7.93 -4.03
C MET A 84 16.68 8.88 -4.11
N LEU A 85 17.71 8.44 -4.84
CA LEU A 85 18.79 9.29 -5.33
C LEU A 85 18.18 10.46 -6.10
#